data_AF-A0A1D7YKR7-F1
#
_entry.id   AF-A0A1D7YKR7-F1
#
_cell.length_a   1.000
_cell.length_b   1.000
_cell.length_c   1.000
_cell.angle_alpha   90.00
_cell.angle_beta   90.00
_cell.angle_gamma   90.00
#
_symmetry.space_group_name_H-M   'P 1'
#
loop_
_entity.id
_entity.type
_entity.pdbx_description
1 polymer ?
#
loop_
_entity_poly.entity_id
_entity_poly.type
_entity_poly.pdbx_seq_one_letter_code
_entity_poly.pdbx_strand_id
1 'polypeptide(L)'
;MILLGACAGWSLITAAAHDGRPEGMLLAVLAVAAGHAVGRVSGALLPVAAPCAGAAAGLALAVVLPGLSAGPRYAAPLGHAGGTAALLALATGAACCAAWATPVPGLRLLLRALAAGIVLTGAVLGSVAGCVASAAVLLCSLAAGSVSRRGGCLLGLAVAAALVAGTAWALAADVLPDGLARVLDGRLTAQRVALWQDGLRLAGRNRGLGVGPGRFGELGGTAPHTLSADGRPHSALLQLAAEQGLVGLLLFVAAFCWVLHALWRSPRSTPVALTAGAALTALAGCATVSNALSFTTVTVGAGLLAGWATARPWARDSADPRL
;
A
#
# COMPACT_ATOMS: atom_id res chain seq x y z
N MET A 1 -17.59 -2.70 2.91
CA MET A 1 -18.35 -1.43 2.84
C MET A 1 -18.62 -0.85 4.23
N ILE A 2 -19.19 -1.60 5.17
CA ILE A 2 -19.40 -1.14 6.57
C ILE A 2 -18.13 -0.54 7.19
N LEU A 3 -16.99 -1.23 7.05
CA LEU A 3 -15.72 -0.79 7.61
C LEU A 3 -15.18 0.50 6.98
N LEU A 4 -15.31 0.67 5.66
CA LEU A 4 -14.95 1.92 4.98
C LEU A 4 -15.89 3.06 5.38
N GLY A 5 -17.17 2.76 5.57
CA GLY A 5 -18.14 3.70 6.14
C GLY A 5 -17.78 4.11 7.57
N ALA A 6 -17.29 3.18 8.40
CA ALA A 6 -16.78 3.48 9.74
C ALA A 6 -15.52 4.36 9.69
N CYS A 7 -14.60 4.13 8.74
CA CYS A 7 -13.45 5.02 8.52
C CYS A 7 -13.89 6.44 8.13
N ALA A 8 -14.84 6.56 7.21
CA ALA A 8 -15.39 7.85 6.79
C ALA A 8 -16.12 8.55 7.96
N GLY A 9 -16.99 7.84 8.67
CA GLY A 9 -17.71 8.35 9.83
C GLY A 9 -16.75 8.81 10.93
N TRP A 10 -15.73 8.01 11.26
CA TRP A 10 -14.72 8.40 12.23
C TRP A 10 -13.96 9.66 11.81
N SER A 11 -13.59 9.79 10.53
CA SER A 11 -12.91 10.99 10.03
C SER A 11 -13.75 12.26 10.15
N LEU A 12 -15.07 12.15 10.01
CA LEU A 12 -16.00 13.27 10.20
C LEU A 12 -16.15 13.62 11.68
N ILE A 13 -16.23 12.61 12.56
CA ILE A 13 -16.31 12.82 14.01
C ILE A 13 -15.05 13.52 14.53
N THR A 14 -13.86 13.06 14.13
CA THR A 14 -12.60 13.67 14.57
C THR A 14 -12.38 15.06 13.98
N ALA A 15 -12.82 15.29 12.73
CA ALA A 15 -12.83 16.62 12.12
C ALA A 15 -13.73 17.59 12.88
N ALA A 16 -14.98 17.19 13.17
CA ALA A 16 -15.93 18.03 13.92
C ALA A 16 -15.44 18.35 15.35
N ALA A 17 -14.69 17.44 15.96
CA ALA A 17 -14.16 17.64 17.31
C ALA A 17 -12.90 18.53 17.38
N HIS A 18 -12.16 18.71 16.28
CA HIS A 18 -10.85 19.37 16.28
C HIS A 18 -10.64 20.38 15.13
N ASP A 19 -11.73 20.84 14.51
CA ASP A 19 -11.72 21.70 13.31
C ASP A 19 -10.80 21.16 12.20
N GLY A 20 -10.81 19.84 12.01
CA GLY A 20 -10.00 19.14 11.02
C GLY A 20 -10.58 19.22 9.61
N ARG A 21 -9.74 18.91 8.62
CA ARG A 21 -10.08 18.87 7.19
C ARG A 21 -10.15 17.42 6.69
N PRO A 22 -11.34 16.78 6.68
CA PRO A 22 -11.49 15.35 6.40
C PRO A 22 -11.43 15.01 4.89
N GLU A 23 -11.40 16.00 4.00
CA GLU A 23 -11.56 15.83 2.55
C GLU A 23 -10.54 14.84 1.98
N GLY A 24 -9.28 14.94 2.40
CA GLY A 24 -8.22 14.04 1.94
C GLY A 24 -8.48 12.57 2.32
N MET A 25 -8.94 12.33 3.55
CA MET A 25 -9.27 10.97 4.02
C MET A 25 -10.52 10.44 3.31
N LEU A 26 -11.55 11.26 3.14
CA LEU A 26 -12.77 10.88 2.44
C LEU A 26 -12.50 10.53 0.98
N LEU A 27 -11.66 11.31 0.29
CA LEU A 27 -11.21 11.02 -1.06
C LEU A 27 -10.41 9.71 -1.13
N ALA A 28 -9.55 9.44 -0.17
CA ALA A 28 -8.80 8.17 -0.10
C ALA A 28 -9.74 6.97 0.12
N VAL A 29 -10.70 7.07 1.05
CA VAL A 29 -11.70 6.03 1.30
C VAL A 29 -12.57 5.78 0.06
N LEU A 30 -13.02 6.86 -0.60
CA LEU A 30 -13.78 6.79 -1.84
C LEU A 30 -12.97 6.14 -2.97
N ALA A 31 -11.71 6.53 -3.12
CA ALA A 31 -10.79 5.96 -4.11
C ALA A 31 -10.61 4.45 -3.93
N VAL A 32 -10.39 3.98 -2.69
CA VAL A 32 -10.30 2.55 -2.38
C VAL A 32 -11.62 1.83 -2.66
N ALA A 33 -12.76 2.41 -2.25
CA ALA A 33 -14.08 1.81 -2.45
C ALA A 33 -14.43 1.69 -3.94
N ALA A 34 -14.24 2.77 -4.70
CA ALA A 34 -14.48 2.82 -6.14
C ALA A 34 -13.53 1.87 -6.88
N GLY A 35 -12.24 1.89 -6.56
CA GLY A 35 -11.25 0.96 -7.11
C GLY A 35 -11.63 -0.49 -6.83
N HIS A 36 -12.06 -0.81 -5.61
CA HIS A 36 -12.52 -2.15 -5.26
C HIS A 36 -13.76 -2.58 -6.05
N ALA A 37 -14.76 -1.72 -6.17
CA ALA A 37 -15.98 -2.00 -6.94
C ALA A 37 -15.66 -2.21 -8.43
N VAL A 38 -14.93 -1.29 -9.05
CA VAL A 38 -14.51 -1.37 -10.46
C VAL A 38 -13.63 -2.60 -10.69
N GLY A 39 -12.71 -2.89 -9.76
CA GLY A 39 -11.84 -4.07 -9.81
C GLY A 39 -12.64 -5.37 -9.75
N ARG A 40 -13.68 -5.43 -8.92
CA ARG A 40 -14.56 -6.60 -8.86
C ARG A 40 -15.33 -6.83 -10.17
N VAL A 41 -15.91 -5.77 -10.73
CA VAL A 41 -16.68 -5.84 -11.98
C VAL A 41 -15.78 -6.19 -13.16
N SER A 42 -14.71 -5.41 -13.37
CA SER A 42 -13.75 -5.63 -14.46
C SER A 42 -13.00 -6.97 -14.33
N GLY A 43 -12.68 -7.40 -13.11
CA GLY A 43 -12.05 -8.68 -12.86
C GLY A 43 -12.97 -9.87 -13.14
N ALA A 44 -14.28 -9.73 -12.90
CA ALA A 44 -15.26 -10.76 -13.23
C ALA A 44 -15.45 -10.90 -14.75
N LEU A 45 -15.45 -9.78 -15.48
CA LEU A 45 -15.62 -9.72 -16.94
C LEU A 45 -14.35 -10.15 -17.70
N LEU A 46 -13.20 -9.61 -17.30
CA LEU A 46 -11.94 -9.67 -18.03
C LEU A 46 -10.79 -10.02 -17.08
N PRO A 47 -10.72 -11.28 -16.60
CA PRO A 47 -9.78 -11.69 -15.55
C PRO A 47 -8.30 -11.56 -15.92
N VAL A 48 -7.97 -11.45 -17.22
CA VAL A 48 -6.60 -11.26 -17.73
C VAL A 48 -6.39 -9.83 -18.22
N ALA A 49 -7.31 -9.31 -19.06
CA ALA A 49 -7.13 -8.00 -19.68
C ALA A 49 -7.22 -6.85 -18.67
N ALA A 50 -8.12 -6.91 -17.68
CA ALA A 50 -8.24 -5.86 -16.67
C ALA A 50 -6.97 -5.69 -15.81
N PRO A 51 -6.39 -6.74 -15.18
CA PRO A 51 -5.14 -6.59 -14.45
C PRO A 51 -3.94 -6.30 -15.36
N CYS A 52 -3.93 -6.76 -16.61
CA CYS A 52 -2.89 -6.39 -17.58
C CYS A 52 -2.92 -4.89 -17.90
N ALA A 53 -4.10 -4.34 -18.19
CA ALA A 53 -4.29 -2.91 -18.41
C ALA A 53 -3.91 -2.10 -17.16
N GLY A 54 -4.28 -2.58 -15.97
CA GLY A 54 -3.88 -2.00 -14.70
C GLY A 54 -2.36 -1.96 -14.49
N ALA A 55 -1.66 -3.05 -14.82
CA ALA A 55 -0.20 -3.10 -14.74
C ALA A 55 0.46 -2.11 -15.71
N ALA A 56 -0.02 -2.05 -16.95
CA ALA A 56 0.48 -1.12 -17.96
C ALA A 56 0.22 0.35 -17.55
N ALA A 57 -0.97 0.66 -17.04
CA ALA A 57 -1.31 1.99 -16.55
C ALA A 57 -0.46 2.38 -15.34
N GLY A 58 -0.26 1.48 -14.37
CA GLY A 58 0.61 1.72 -13.22
C GLY A 58 2.06 1.97 -13.61
N LEU A 59 2.60 1.19 -14.56
CA LEU A 59 3.94 1.38 -15.11
C LEU A 59 4.05 2.71 -15.87
N ALA A 60 3.09 3.03 -16.73
CA ALA A 60 3.06 4.28 -17.47
C ALA A 60 3.00 5.50 -16.53
N LEU A 61 2.16 5.45 -15.48
CA LEU A 61 2.09 6.50 -14.47
C LEU A 61 3.43 6.66 -13.72
N ALA A 62 4.10 5.56 -13.38
CA ALA A 62 5.40 5.60 -12.73
C ALA A 62 6.51 6.22 -13.60
N VAL A 63 6.40 6.11 -14.93
CA VAL A 63 7.39 6.66 -15.89
C VAL A 63 7.05 8.08 -16.32
N VAL A 64 5.78 8.37 -16.61
CA VAL A 64 5.31 9.63 -17.23
C VAL A 64 5.07 10.73 -16.21
N LEU A 65 4.77 10.40 -14.94
CA LEU A 65 4.67 11.39 -13.87
C LEU A 65 5.91 11.33 -12.97
N PRO A 66 7.05 11.93 -13.40
CA PRO A 66 8.21 12.11 -12.53
C PRO A 66 7.91 13.08 -11.37
N GLY A 67 6.73 13.73 -11.33
CA GLY A 67 6.24 14.46 -10.15
C GLY A 67 5.97 13.58 -8.93
N LEU A 68 5.97 12.25 -9.09
CA LEU A 68 6.08 11.29 -7.99
C LEU A 68 7.53 11.04 -7.55
N SER A 69 8.54 11.53 -8.27
CA SER A 69 9.97 11.21 -8.06
C SER A 69 10.95 12.39 -8.13
N ALA A 70 10.58 13.62 -8.51
CA ALA A 70 11.54 14.69 -8.81
C ALA A 70 11.51 15.84 -7.79
N GLY A 71 12.35 15.72 -6.76
CA GLY A 71 12.85 16.82 -5.91
C GLY A 71 14.38 16.86 -5.94
N PRO A 72 15.02 17.99 -5.55
CA PRO A 72 16.46 18.23 -5.74
C PRO A 72 17.36 17.14 -5.13
N ARG A 73 18.42 16.77 -5.87
CA ARG A 73 19.30 15.59 -5.66
C ARG A 73 20.08 15.55 -4.33
N TYR A 74 19.97 16.58 -3.50
CA TYR A 74 20.62 16.64 -2.19
C TYR A 74 19.65 16.40 -1.01
N ALA A 75 18.36 16.15 -1.30
CA ALA A 75 17.35 15.77 -0.33
C ALA A 75 16.38 14.73 -0.91
N ALA A 76 16.76 13.45 -0.95
CA ALA A 76 15.80 12.35 -1.13
C ALA A 76 16.40 11.05 -0.56
N PRO A 77 15.59 10.10 -0.05
CA PRO A 77 15.10 9.13 -1.04
C PRO A 77 13.71 8.51 -0.88
N LEU A 78 12.95 8.62 0.22
CA LEU A 78 11.72 7.78 0.39
C LEU A 78 10.38 8.53 0.51
N GLY A 79 10.37 9.84 0.73
CA GLY A 79 9.13 10.62 0.86
C GLY A 79 8.31 10.61 -0.43
N HIS A 80 8.96 10.93 -1.55
CA HIS A 80 8.35 10.89 -2.88
C HIS A 80 8.51 9.51 -3.56
N ALA A 81 9.64 8.81 -3.34
CA ALA A 81 9.83 7.47 -3.92
C ALA A 81 8.88 6.40 -3.35
N GLY A 82 8.23 6.64 -2.22
CA GLY A 82 7.22 5.74 -1.66
C GLY A 82 6.00 5.55 -2.57
N GLY A 83 5.56 6.62 -3.23
CA GLY A 83 4.45 6.57 -4.20
C GLY A 83 4.81 5.73 -5.43
N THR A 84 5.98 6.00 -6.04
CA THR A 84 6.49 5.21 -7.17
C THR A 84 6.74 3.75 -6.77
N ALA A 85 7.35 3.49 -5.60
CA ALA A 85 7.59 2.13 -5.13
C ALA A 85 6.28 1.35 -4.90
N ALA A 86 5.29 1.99 -4.31
CA ALA A 86 3.95 1.43 -4.13
C ALA A 86 3.26 1.14 -5.46
N LEU A 87 3.30 2.07 -6.42
CA LEU A 87 2.73 1.87 -7.76
C LEU A 87 3.40 0.73 -8.51
N LEU A 88 4.74 0.64 -8.47
CA LEU A 88 5.48 -0.46 -9.09
C LEU A 88 5.11 -1.80 -8.45
N ALA A 89 5.04 -1.88 -7.11
CA ALA A 89 4.63 -3.10 -6.42
C ALA A 89 3.19 -3.53 -6.77
N LEU A 90 2.26 -2.58 -6.87
CA LEU A 90 0.87 -2.84 -7.30
C LEU A 90 0.82 -3.27 -8.77
N ALA A 91 1.59 -2.63 -9.66
CA ALA A 91 1.67 -2.98 -11.07
C ALA A 91 2.26 -4.38 -11.28
N THR A 92 3.33 -4.73 -10.54
CA THR A 92 3.91 -6.09 -10.54
C THR A 92 2.89 -7.11 -10.01
N GLY A 93 2.16 -6.79 -8.95
CA GLY A 93 1.07 -7.61 -8.42
C GLY A 93 -0.02 -7.87 -9.46
N ALA A 94 -0.44 -6.83 -10.18
CA ALA A 94 -1.44 -6.92 -11.24
C ALA A 94 -0.93 -7.78 -12.43
N ALA A 95 0.29 -7.56 -12.90
CA ALA A 95 0.92 -8.37 -13.96
C ALA A 95 1.02 -9.85 -13.56
N CYS A 96 1.40 -10.13 -12.32
CA CYS A 96 1.45 -11.49 -11.77
C CYS A 96 0.06 -12.13 -11.68
N CYS A 97 -0.95 -11.38 -11.22
CA CYS A 97 -2.33 -11.86 -11.19
C CYS A 97 -2.83 -12.21 -12.61
N ALA A 98 -2.53 -11.37 -13.60
CA ALA A 98 -2.87 -11.62 -15.00
C ALA A 98 -2.16 -12.89 -15.53
N ALA A 99 -0.87 -13.08 -15.19
CA ALA A 99 -0.09 -14.24 -15.61
C ALA A 99 -0.66 -15.56 -15.05
N TRP A 100 -1.15 -15.55 -13.81
CA TRP A 100 -1.80 -16.71 -13.19
C TRP A 100 -3.24 -16.93 -13.66
N ALA A 101 -3.90 -15.90 -14.18
CA ALA A 101 -5.26 -15.99 -14.71
C ALA A 101 -5.33 -16.47 -16.18
N THR A 102 -4.24 -16.37 -16.95
CA THR A 102 -4.25 -16.78 -18.36
C THR A 102 -3.99 -18.28 -18.54
N PRO A 103 -4.78 -18.97 -19.39
CA PRO A 103 -4.51 -20.35 -19.79
C PRO A 103 -3.40 -20.46 -20.84
N VAL A 104 -3.09 -19.36 -21.56
CA VAL A 104 -2.16 -19.38 -22.70
C VAL A 104 -0.70 -19.26 -22.23
N PRO A 105 0.18 -20.24 -22.52
CA PRO A 105 1.55 -20.27 -22.00
C PRO A 105 2.41 -19.10 -22.53
N GLY A 106 2.27 -18.74 -23.81
CA GLY A 106 3.00 -17.61 -24.39
C GLY A 106 2.64 -16.28 -23.73
N LEU A 107 1.34 -16.02 -23.51
CA LEU A 107 0.88 -14.82 -22.82
C LEU A 107 1.32 -14.81 -21.34
N ARG A 108 1.35 -15.99 -20.69
CA ARG A 108 1.88 -16.12 -19.32
C ARG A 108 3.35 -15.71 -19.24
N LEU A 109 4.17 -16.14 -20.21
CA LEU A 109 5.58 -15.77 -20.27
C LEU A 109 5.73 -14.26 -20.50
N LEU A 110 4.96 -13.69 -21.43
CA LEU A 110 4.95 -12.25 -21.70
C LEU A 110 4.60 -11.43 -20.45
N LEU A 111 3.58 -11.85 -19.69
CA LEU A 111 3.16 -11.17 -18.45
C LEU A 111 4.19 -11.31 -17.32
N ARG A 112 4.90 -12.44 -17.25
CA ARG A 112 6.04 -12.59 -16.33
C ARG A 112 7.23 -11.72 -16.74
N ALA A 113 7.50 -11.61 -18.04
CA ALA A 113 8.51 -10.70 -18.56
C ALA A 113 8.15 -9.23 -18.27
N LEU A 114 6.87 -8.86 -18.42
CA LEU A 114 6.36 -7.55 -18.01
C LEU A 114 6.61 -7.30 -16.51
N ALA A 115 6.29 -8.27 -15.65
CA ALA A 115 6.52 -8.16 -14.22
C ALA A 115 8.01 -7.96 -13.88
N ALA A 116 8.91 -8.69 -14.55
CA ALA A 116 10.36 -8.50 -14.42
C ALA A 116 10.81 -7.13 -14.95
N GLY A 117 10.24 -6.65 -16.06
CA GLY A 117 10.49 -5.31 -16.59
C GLY A 117 10.08 -4.20 -15.63
N ILE A 118 8.96 -4.37 -14.90
CA ILE A 118 8.53 -3.42 -13.86
C ILE A 118 9.57 -3.35 -12.72
N VAL A 119 10.14 -4.49 -12.30
CA VAL A 119 11.22 -4.54 -11.30
C VAL A 119 12.44 -3.76 -11.78
N LEU A 120 12.87 -3.98 -13.02
CA LEU A 120 14.00 -3.27 -13.63
C LEU A 120 13.73 -1.78 -13.79
N THR A 121 12.49 -1.40 -14.06
CA THR A 121 12.07 0.01 -14.15
C THR A 121 12.32 0.74 -12.83
N GLY A 122 12.11 0.08 -11.69
CA GLY A 122 12.49 0.63 -10.38
C GLY A 122 13.97 1.02 -10.32
N ALA A 123 14.86 0.23 -10.94
CA ALA A 123 16.30 0.45 -10.89
C ALA A 123 16.68 1.61 -11.82
N VAL A 124 16.08 1.65 -13.00
CA VAL A 124 16.25 2.75 -13.97
C VAL A 124 15.78 4.08 -13.38
N LEU A 125 14.67 4.08 -12.65
CA LEU A 125 14.14 5.26 -11.95
C LEU A 125 14.92 5.61 -10.66
N GLY A 126 15.96 4.84 -10.30
CA GLY A 126 16.76 5.05 -9.08
C GLY A 126 16.01 4.75 -7.78
N SER A 127 14.87 4.06 -7.83
CA SER A 127 14.05 3.71 -6.67
C SER A 127 14.36 2.30 -6.17
N VAL A 128 15.37 2.19 -5.28
CA VAL A 128 15.75 0.91 -4.63
C VAL A 128 14.54 0.29 -3.91
N ALA A 129 13.73 1.10 -3.23
CA ALA A 129 12.52 0.63 -2.56
C ALA A 129 11.52 0.03 -3.56
N GLY A 130 11.34 0.66 -4.73
CA GLY A 130 10.49 0.14 -5.80
C GLY A 130 11.00 -1.18 -6.38
N CYS A 131 12.31 -1.31 -6.59
CA CYS A 131 12.94 -2.57 -7.01
C CYS A 131 12.67 -3.68 -6.00
N VAL A 132 12.99 -3.44 -4.72
CA VAL A 132 12.91 -4.46 -3.66
C VAL A 132 11.46 -4.87 -3.43
N ALA A 133 10.54 -3.91 -3.35
CA ALA A 133 9.11 -4.20 -3.18
C ALA A 133 8.56 -5.01 -4.36
N SER A 134 8.86 -4.59 -5.59
CA SER A 134 8.40 -5.30 -6.80
C SER A 134 9.03 -6.68 -6.94
N ALA A 135 10.33 -6.82 -6.64
CA ALA A 135 11.03 -8.10 -6.66
C ALA A 135 10.45 -9.05 -5.60
N ALA A 136 10.17 -8.57 -4.39
CA ALA A 136 9.52 -9.36 -3.35
C ALA A 136 8.15 -9.86 -3.82
N VAL A 137 7.33 -9.01 -4.44
CA VAL A 137 6.02 -9.41 -5.02
C VAL A 137 6.19 -10.47 -6.10
N LEU A 138 7.16 -10.31 -7.01
CA LEU A 138 7.45 -11.26 -8.07
C LEU A 138 7.93 -12.61 -7.52
N LEU A 139 8.82 -12.62 -6.54
CA LEU A 139 9.31 -13.84 -5.89
C LEU A 139 8.18 -14.55 -5.13
N CYS A 140 7.37 -13.79 -4.39
CA CYS A 140 6.16 -14.33 -3.74
C CYS A 140 5.19 -14.92 -4.78
N SER A 141 5.05 -14.29 -5.95
CA SER A 141 4.22 -14.81 -7.05
C SER A 141 4.68 -16.14 -7.60
N LEU A 142 5.99 -16.28 -7.81
CA LEU A 142 6.59 -17.52 -8.31
C LEU A 142 6.46 -18.64 -7.27
N ALA A 143 6.73 -18.32 -5.99
CA ALA A 143 6.57 -19.26 -4.89
C ALA A 143 5.11 -19.65 -4.65
N ALA A 144 4.15 -18.77 -4.92
CA ALA A 144 2.73 -19.04 -4.69
C ALA A 144 2.18 -20.22 -5.52
N GLY A 145 2.86 -20.61 -6.59
CA GLY A 145 2.51 -21.79 -7.39
C GLY A 145 2.70 -23.13 -6.68
N SER A 146 3.55 -23.18 -5.64
CA SER A 146 3.84 -24.41 -4.87
C SER A 146 3.18 -24.46 -3.49
N VAL A 147 2.39 -23.45 -3.13
CA VAL A 147 1.79 -23.34 -1.79
C VAL A 147 0.52 -24.18 -1.66
N SER A 148 0.52 -25.12 -0.72
CA SER A 148 -0.65 -25.91 -0.35
C SER A 148 -1.56 -25.23 0.69
N ARG A 149 -1.00 -24.39 1.58
CA ARG A 149 -1.73 -23.74 2.68
C ARG A 149 -1.84 -22.22 2.52
N ARG A 150 -2.84 -21.77 1.76
CA ARG A 150 -3.19 -20.35 1.54
C ARG A 150 -3.26 -19.53 2.84
N GLY A 151 -3.94 -20.07 3.86
CA GLY A 151 -4.14 -19.37 5.14
C GLY A 151 -2.83 -19.06 5.87
N GLY A 152 -1.89 -20.02 5.88
CA GLY A 152 -0.59 -19.84 6.53
C GLY A 152 0.25 -18.74 5.86
N CYS A 153 0.25 -18.69 4.51
CA CYS A 153 0.97 -17.64 3.79
C CYS A 153 0.33 -16.26 3.98
N LEU A 154 -1.01 -16.15 4.00
CA LEU A 154 -1.68 -14.87 4.29
C LEU A 154 -1.42 -14.41 5.73
N LEU A 155 -1.38 -15.32 6.70
CA LEU A 155 -0.97 -15.01 8.06
C LEU A 155 0.49 -14.55 8.12
N GLY A 156 1.40 -15.21 7.39
CA GLY A 156 2.79 -14.77 7.27
C GLY A 156 2.93 -13.36 6.71
N LEU A 157 2.12 -12.99 5.70
CA LEU A 157 2.06 -11.63 5.17
C LEU A 157 1.52 -10.62 6.20
N ALA A 158 0.50 -10.99 6.97
CA ALA A 158 -0.01 -10.16 8.07
C ALA A 158 1.06 -9.93 9.14
N VAL A 159 1.79 -10.98 9.53
CA VAL A 159 2.90 -10.90 10.49
C VAL A 159 4.03 -10.03 9.94
N ALA A 160 4.39 -10.17 8.66
CA ALA A 160 5.39 -9.32 8.02
C ALA A 160 5.00 -7.84 8.05
N ALA A 161 3.74 -7.51 7.70
CA ALA A 161 3.24 -6.15 7.80
C ALA A 161 3.29 -5.62 9.24
N ALA A 162 2.88 -6.44 10.22
CA ALA A 162 2.90 -6.07 11.63
C ALA A 162 4.33 -5.84 12.16
N LEU A 163 5.30 -6.66 11.74
CA LEU A 163 6.71 -6.49 12.10
C LEU A 163 7.28 -5.20 11.49
N VAL A 164 6.96 -4.89 10.24
CA VAL A 164 7.41 -3.65 9.60
C VAL A 164 6.79 -2.42 10.27
N ALA A 165 5.49 -2.45 10.56
CA ALA A 165 4.81 -1.38 11.28
C ALA A 165 5.34 -1.23 12.72
N GLY A 166 5.54 -2.36 13.41
CA GLY A 166 6.05 -2.40 14.78
C GLY A 166 7.50 -1.92 14.90
N THR A 167 8.37 -2.27 13.95
CA THR A 167 9.75 -1.76 13.92
C THR A 167 9.78 -0.26 13.62
N ALA A 168 8.97 0.23 12.68
CA ALA A 168 8.83 1.67 12.43
C ALA A 168 8.31 2.41 13.67
N TRP A 169 7.34 1.84 14.38
CA TRP A 169 6.81 2.39 15.63
C TRP A 169 7.85 2.38 16.76
N ALA A 170 8.59 1.28 16.94
CA ALA A 170 9.63 1.15 17.96
C ALA A 170 10.80 2.13 17.74
N LEU A 171 11.17 2.35 16.47
CA LEU A 171 12.12 3.40 16.08
C LEU A 171 11.60 4.79 16.42
N ALA A 172 10.34 5.08 16.09
CA ALA A 172 9.71 6.36 16.43
C ALA A 172 9.57 6.56 17.96
N ALA A 173 9.50 5.48 18.73
CA ALA A 173 9.39 5.50 20.18
C ALA A 173 10.75 5.57 20.91
N ASP A 174 11.86 5.40 20.18
CA ASP A 174 13.21 5.31 20.75
C ASP A 174 13.37 4.16 21.77
N VAL A 175 12.71 3.02 21.50
CA VAL A 175 12.71 1.84 22.39
C VAL A 175 13.49 0.66 21.75
N LEU A 176 14.18 0.91 20.63
CA LEU A 176 14.90 -0.14 19.92
C LEU A 176 16.27 -0.40 20.58
N PRO A 177 16.71 -1.66 20.74
CA PRO A 177 18.03 -1.95 21.30
C PRO A 177 19.16 -1.27 20.51
N ASP A 178 20.17 -0.74 21.22
CA ASP A 178 21.28 0.05 20.65
C ASP A 178 22.02 -0.62 19.48
N GLY A 179 22.03 -1.95 19.42
CA GLY A 179 22.64 -2.72 18.34
C GLY A 179 21.84 -2.64 17.03
N LEU A 180 20.51 -2.65 17.10
CA LEU A 180 19.62 -2.50 15.94
C LEU A 180 19.54 -1.04 15.49
N ALA A 181 19.53 -0.10 16.44
CA ALA A 181 19.56 1.33 16.16
C ALA A 181 20.78 1.73 15.31
N ARG A 182 21.98 1.26 15.68
CA ARG A 182 23.23 1.53 14.91
C ARG A 182 23.24 0.99 13.49
N VAL A 183 22.60 -0.17 13.24
CA VAL A 183 22.48 -0.73 11.87
C VAL A 183 21.53 0.12 11.02
N LEU A 184 20.53 0.72 11.66
CA LEU A 184 19.51 1.53 11.00
C LEU A 184 19.95 3.00 10.82
N ASP A 185 20.76 3.56 11.72
CA ASP A 185 21.35 4.91 11.58
C ASP A 185 22.19 5.08 10.32
N GLY A 186 22.85 4.00 9.86
CA GLY A 186 23.59 4.00 8.58
C GLY A 186 22.69 3.97 7.33
N ARG A 187 21.37 3.75 7.49
CA ARG A 187 20.39 3.58 6.40
C ARG A 187 19.25 4.59 6.43
N LEU A 188 18.91 5.14 7.60
CA LEU A 188 17.87 6.13 7.84
C LEU A 188 18.53 7.42 8.33
N THR A 189 18.29 8.52 7.64
CA THR A 189 18.85 9.83 8.03
C THR A 189 18.31 10.25 9.40
N ALA A 190 19.18 10.75 10.29
CA ALA A 190 18.81 11.21 11.64
C ALA A 190 17.63 12.20 11.64
N GLN A 191 17.56 13.08 10.63
CA GLN A 191 16.46 14.03 10.43
C GLN A 191 15.08 13.35 10.27
N ARG A 192 15.02 12.16 9.67
CA ARG A 192 13.77 11.40 9.48
C ARG A 192 13.29 10.79 10.78
N VAL A 193 14.21 10.24 11.57
CA VAL A 193 13.89 9.65 12.87
C VAL A 193 13.32 10.71 13.80
N ALA A 194 13.88 11.93 13.80
CA ALA A 194 13.34 13.06 14.54
C ALA A 194 11.88 13.41 14.15
N LEU A 195 11.56 13.47 12.85
CA LEU A 195 10.19 13.70 12.38
C LEU A 195 9.21 12.60 12.79
N TRP A 196 9.66 11.34 12.85
CA TRP A 196 8.84 10.23 13.33
C TRP A 196 8.61 10.30 14.84
N GLN A 197 9.63 10.65 15.61
CA GLN A 197 9.53 10.88 17.05
C GLN A 197 8.56 12.03 17.36
N ASP A 198 8.61 13.14 16.62
CA ASP A 198 7.68 14.25 16.77
C ASP A 198 6.23 13.84 16.48
N GLY A 199 6.01 13.07 15.42
CA GLY A 199 4.68 12.52 15.11
C GLY A 199 4.15 11.59 16.19
N LEU A 200 5.01 10.74 16.74
CA LEU A 200 4.62 9.85 17.83
C LEU A 200 4.36 10.61 19.13
N ARG A 201 5.12 11.66 19.43
CA ARG A 201 4.86 12.56 20.58
C ARG A 201 3.50 13.25 20.44
N LEU A 202 3.14 13.68 19.24
CA LEU A 202 1.84 14.30 18.95
C LEU A 202 0.68 13.29 19.12
N ALA A 203 0.85 12.06 18.62
CA ALA A 203 -0.09 10.96 18.82
C ALA A 203 -0.22 10.55 20.29
N GLY A 204 0.89 10.53 21.04
CA GLY A 204 0.94 10.20 22.45
C GLY A 204 0.25 11.22 23.35
N ARG A 205 0.19 12.49 22.96
CA ARG A 205 -0.57 13.54 23.67
C ARG A 205 -2.07 13.48 23.37
N ASN A 206 -2.47 12.97 22.20
CA ASN A 206 -3.86 12.95 21.73
C ASN A 206 -4.36 11.52 21.44
N ARG A 207 -4.09 10.58 22.37
CA ARG A 207 -4.28 9.12 22.16
C ARG A 207 -5.68 8.69 21.72
N GLY A 208 -6.72 9.42 22.15
CA GLY A 208 -8.11 9.07 21.87
C GLY A 208 -8.53 9.43 20.44
N LEU A 209 -8.76 10.72 20.20
CA LEU A 209 -9.37 11.23 18.97
C LEU A 209 -8.35 11.71 17.92
N GLY A 210 -7.06 11.76 18.27
CA GLY A 210 -6.04 12.42 17.46
C GLY A 210 -6.20 13.95 17.47
N VAL A 211 -5.38 14.64 16.69
CA VAL A 211 -5.46 16.11 16.54
C VAL A 211 -6.45 16.57 15.47
N GLY A 212 -7.12 15.64 14.79
CA GLY A 212 -8.01 15.89 13.65
C GLY A 212 -7.31 15.73 12.30
N PRO A 213 -8.03 15.28 11.25
CA PRO A 213 -7.47 15.09 9.91
C PRO A 213 -6.92 16.39 9.32
N GLY A 214 -5.78 16.31 8.64
CA GLY A 214 -5.12 17.45 7.98
C GLY A 214 -4.31 18.38 8.91
N ARG A 215 -4.39 18.20 10.23
CA ARG A 215 -3.76 19.12 11.21
C ARG A 215 -2.33 18.77 11.60
N PHE A 216 -1.80 17.64 11.13
CA PHE A 216 -0.44 17.23 11.47
C PHE A 216 0.61 18.26 11.01
N GLY A 217 0.51 18.74 9.76
CA GLY A 217 1.47 19.70 9.19
C GLY A 217 1.39 21.10 9.80
N GLU A 218 0.27 21.44 10.44
CA GLU A 218 0.03 22.74 11.09
C GLU A 218 0.60 22.80 12.51
N LEU A 219 0.65 21.65 13.21
CA LEU A 219 1.09 21.55 14.62
C LEU A 219 2.54 21.07 14.79
N GLY A 220 3.18 20.55 13.74
CA GLY A 220 4.54 19.99 13.77
C GLY A 220 5.70 21.00 13.68
N GLY A 221 5.51 22.24 14.14
CA GLY A 221 6.46 23.35 13.95
C GLY A 221 7.43 23.59 15.11
N THR A 222 8.59 22.89 15.12
CA THR A 222 9.81 23.33 15.84
C THR A 222 11.09 23.25 14.99
N ALA A 223 10.99 22.98 13.69
CA ALA A 223 12.12 23.07 12.77
C ALA A 223 12.15 24.47 12.11
N PRO A 224 13.32 25.12 11.96
CA PRO A 224 13.42 26.46 11.38
C PRO A 224 12.75 26.54 10.00
N HIS A 225 11.95 27.59 9.80
CA HIS A 225 11.11 27.86 8.63
C HIS A 225 11.83 28.05 7.28
N THR A 226 13.12 27.71 7.16
CA THR A 226 13.93 28.10 6.00
C THR A 226 14.26 26.99 4.99
N LEU A 227 14.00 25.70 5.22
CA LEU A 227 14.41 24.64 4.26
C LEU A 227 13.50 23.40 4.17
N SER A 228 12.22 23.57 3.81
CA SER A 228 11.42 22.65 2.94
C SER A 228 9.95 23.04 3.00
N ALA A 229 9.40 23.52 1.90
CA ALA A 229 7.99 23.89 1.76
C ALA A 229 7.01 22.69 1.77
N ASP A 230 7.41 21.53 2.30
CA ASP A 230 6.67 20.27 2.17
C ASP A 230 6.57 19.48 3.50
N GLY A 231 6.50 20.22 4.62
CA GLY A 231 6.49 19.73 6.01
C GLY A 231 5.37 18.75 6.39
N ARG A 232 5.38 17.55 5.81
CA ARG A 232 4.51 16.41 6.15
C ARG A 232 5.32 15.30 6.82
N PRO A 233 4.73 14.58 7.79
CA PRO A 233 5.36 13.40 8.37
C PRO A 233 5.54 12.34 7.31
N HIS A 234 6.76 11.84 7.19
CA HIS A 234 7.15 10.87 6.18
C HIS A 234 6.73 9.43 6.55
N SER A 235 5.50 9.24 7.04
CA SER A 235 4.90 7.94 7.39
C SER A 235 3.38 8.10 7.47
N ALA A 236 2.64 7.47 6.55
CA ALA A 236 1.18 7.48 6.55
C ALA A 236 0.61 6.82 7.81
N LEU A 237 1.32 5.84 8.39
CA LEU A 237 0.95 5.20 9.64
C LEU A 237 0.99 6.18 10.82
N LEU A 238 2.11 6.91 10.98
CA LEU A 238 2.26 7.87 12.07
C LEU A 238 1.35 9.09 11.87
N GLN A 239 1.15 9.52 10.62
CA GLN A 239 0.19 10.57 10.30
C GLN A 239 -1.23 10.15 10.71
N LEU A 240 -1.65 8.94 10.34
CA LEU A 240 -2.97 8.42 10.72
C LEU A 240 -3.12 8.30 12.24
N ALA A 241 -2.09 7.81 12.94
CA ALA A 241 -2.11 7.68 14.39
C ALA A 241 -2.21 9.03 15.11
N ALA A 242 -1.53 10.06 14.58
CA ALA A 242 -1.58 11.41 15.14
C ALA A 242 -2.89 12.14 14.80
N GLU A 243 -3.38 12.04 13.56
CA GLU A 243 -4.58 12.76 13.10
C GLU A 243 -5.89 12.09 13.53
N GLN A 244 -5.94 10.76 13.58
CA GLN A 244 -7.17 10.00 13.88
C GLN A 244 -7.11 9.20 15.19
N GLY A 245 -6.00 9.27 15.92
CA GLY A 245 -5.81 8.61 17.21
C GLY A 245 -5.79 7.08 17.11
N LEU A 246 -5.92 6.42 18.26
CA LEU A 246 -5.93 4.96 18.37
C LEU A 246 -7.07 4.33 17.55
N VAL A 247 -8.24 4.98 17.50
CA VAL A 247 -9.42 4.45 16.81
C VAL A 247 -9.20 4.44 15.29
N GLY A 248 -8.64 5.50 14.71
CA GLY A 248 -8.28 5.53 13.29
C GLY A 248 -7.25 4.46 12.94
N LEU A 249 -6.24 4.26 13.80
CA LEU A 249 -5.26 3.20 13.63
C LEU A 249 -5.90 1.80 13.67
N LEU A 250 -6.80 1.55 14.62
CA LEU A 250 -7.53 0.28 14.72
C LEU A 250 -8.41 0.02 13.50
N LEU A 251 -9.10 1.04 12.99
CA LEU A 251 -9.91 0.94 11.77
C LEU A 251 -9.06 0.62 10.53
N PHE A 252 -7.87 1.22 10.43
CA PHE A 252 -6.93 0.93 9.35
C PHE A 252 -6.38 -0.50 9.42
N VAL A 253 -5.97 -0.96 10.60
CA VAL A 253 -5.55 -2.35 10.83
C VAL A 253 -6.69 -3.31 10.50
N ALA A 254 -7.90 -3.02 10.98
CA ALA A 254 -9.09 -3.80 10.67
C ALA A 254 -9.36 -3.83 9.15
N ALA A 255 -9.15 -2.73 8.43
CA ALA A 255 -9.34 -2.67 6.98
C ALA A 255 -8.33 -3.56 6.26
N PHE A 256 -7.06 -3.50 6.66
CA PHE A 256 -6.03 -4.39 6.12
C PHE A 256 -6.32 -5.87 6.41
N CYS A 257 -6.66 -6.21 7.67
CA CYS A 257 -7.03 -7.56 8.06
C CYS A 257 -8.28 -8.06 7.31
N TRP A 258 -9.27 -7.20 7.09
CA TRP A 258 -10.46 -7.53 6.30
C TRP A 258 -10.10 -7.85 4.85
N VAL A 259 -9.19 -7.10 4.22
CA VAL A 259 -8.71 -7.40 2.87
C VAL A 259 -8.00 -8.74 2.81
N LEU A 260 -7.10 -9.05 3.77
CA LEU A 260 -6.46 -10.36 3.83
C LEU A 260 -7.47 -11.49 4.08
N HIS A 261 -8.49 -11.25 4.91
CA HIS A 261 -9.57 -12.20 5.13
C HIS A 261 -10.41 -12.42 3.85
N ALA A 262 -10.72 -11.36 3.11
CA ALA A 262 -11.41 -11.44 1.83
C ALA A 262 -10.56 -12.21 0.79
N LEU A 263 -9.24 -11.99 0.80
CA LEU A 263 -8.29 -12.76 0.01
C LEU A 263 -8.16 -14.20 0.47
N TRP A 264 -8.42 -14.54 1.74
CA TRP A 264 -8.46 -15.93 2.20
C TRP A 264 -9.73 -16.65 1.73
N ARG A 265 -10.87 -15.94 1.75
CA ARG A 265 -12.19 -16.44 1.32
C ARG A 265 -12.45 -16.33 -0.18
N SER A 266 -11.53 -15.74 -0.95
CA SER A 266 -11.76 -15.46 -2.37
C SER A 266 -11.84 -16.75 -3.20
N PRO A 267 -12.75 -16.81 -4.21
CA PRO A 267 -12.90 -17.95 -5.12
C PRO A 267 -11.78 -18.05 -6.16
N ARG A 268 -10.87 -17.07 -6.23
CA ARG A 268 -9.73 -17.11 -7.15
C ARG A 268 -8.70 -18.15 -6.70
N SER A 269 -7.88 -18.58 -7.66
CA SER A 269 -6.77 -19.50 -7.41
C SER A 269 -5.82 -18.95 -6.33
N THR A 270 -5.28 -19.86 -5.52
CA THR A 270 -4.29 -19.55 -4.47
C THR A 270 -3.17 -18.60 -4.94
N PRO A 271 -2.52 -18.80 -6.11
CA PRO A 271 -1.48 -17.89 -6.55
C PRO A 271 -1.96 -16.46 -6.75
N VAL A 272 -3.14 -16.23 -7.34
CA VAL A 272 -3.69 -14.87 -7.54
C VAL A 272 -3.95 -14.18 -6.20
N ALA A 273 -4.48 -14.91 -5.21
CA ALA A 273 -4.76 -14.35 -3.90
C ALA A 273 -3.47 -14.01 -3.12
N LEU A 274 -2.46 -14.89 -3.19
CA LEU A 274 -1.17 -14.66 -2.53
C LEU A 274 -0.37 -13.54 -3.21
N THR A 275 -0.43 -13.41 -4.54
CA THR A 275 0.21 -12.29 -5.25
C THR A 275 -0.41 -10.94 -4.90
N ALA A 276 -1.74 -10.88 -4.85
CA ALA A 276 -2.44 -9.68 -4.44
C ALA A 276 -2.13 -9.35 -2.97
N GLY A 277 -2.12 -10.36 -2.09
CA GLY A 277 -1.74 -10.19 -0.69
C GLY A 277 -0.31 -9.67 -0.54
N ALA A 278 0.65 -10.23 -1.28
CA ALA A 278 2.05 -9.80 -1.24
C ALA A 278 2.20 -8.34 -1.71
N ALA A 279 1.53 -7.94 -2.79
CA ALA A 279 1.56 -6.57 -3.29
C ALA A 279 0.93 -5.57 -2.31
N LEU A 280 -0.19 -5.92 -1.69
CA LEU A 280 -0.84 -5.08 -0.67
C LEU A 280 -0.02 -5.00 0.62
N THR A 281 0.71 -6.06 0.97
CA THR A 281 1.64 -6.09 2.09
C THR A 281 2.86 -5.23 1.81
N ALA A 282 3.40 -5.29 0.59
CA ALA A 282 4.48 -4.40 0.15
C ALA A 282 4.04 -2.94 0.18
N LEU A 283 2.83 -2.63 -0.29
CA LEU A 283 2.21 -1.31 -0.17
C LEU A 283 2.11 -0.87 1.31
N ALA A 284 1.63 -1.74 2.19
CA ALA A 284 1.54 -1.43 3.62
C ALA A 284 2.92 -1.10 4.20
N GLY A 285 3.96 -1.88 3.86
CA GLY A 285 5.34 -1.59 4.24
C GLY A 285 5.88 -0.28 3.65
N CYS A 286 5.51 0.09 2.41
CA CYS A 286 5.83 1.41 1.87
C CYS A 286 5.12 2.52 2.66
N ALA A 287 3.85 2.32 3.02
CA ALA A 287 3.05 3.29 3.74
C ALA A 287 3.50 3.52 5.20
N THR A 288 4.17 2.55 5.84
CA THR A 288 4.75 2.77 7.18
C THR A 288 5.95 3.71 7.15
N VAL A 289 6.69 3.76 6.04
CA VAL A 289 7.94 4.55 5.90
C VAL A 289 7.81 5.77 4.96
N SER A 290 6.63 6.00 4.39
CA SER A 290 6.36 7.08 3.44
C SER A 290 4.89 7.52 3.47
N ASN A 291 4.55 8.55 2.69
CA ASN A 291 3.19 9.05 2.51
C ASN A 291 2.47 8.38 1.31
N ALA A 292 2.83 7.14 0.95
CA ALA A 292 2.32 6.46 -0.25
C ALA A 292 0.78 6.44 -0.36
N LEU A 293 0.06 6.36 0.76
CA LEU A 293 -1.41 6.35 0.79
C LEU A 293 -2.05 7.73 0.53
N SER A 294 -1.27 8.81 0.58
CA SER A 294 -1.75 10.16 0.23
C SER A 294 -1.94 10.33 -1.29
N PHE A 295 -1.40 9.42 -2.11
CA PHE A 295 -1.56 9.45 -3.55
C PHE A 295 -2.81 8.67 -3.97
N THR A 296 -3.77 9.37 -4.58
CA THR A 296 -5.03 8.77 -5.07
C THR A 296 -4.80 7.61 -6.04
N THR A 297 -3.78 7.69 -6.90
CA THR A 297 -3.43 6.61 -7.82
C THR A 297 -3.06 5.32 -7.10
N VAL A 298 -2.36 5.43 -5.96
CA VAL A 298 -1.96 4.29 -5.13
C VAL A 298 -3.17 3.68 -4.42
N THR A 299 -4.05 4.50 -3.84
CA THR A 299 -5.25 4.02 -3.13
C THR A 299 -6.28 3.41 -4.08
N VAL A 300 -6.48 3.99 -5.28
CA VAL A 300 -7.26 3.38 -6.37
C VAL A 300 -6.64 2.05 -6.79
N GLY A 301 -5.31 2.01 -7.01
CA GLY A 301 -4.60 0.80 -7.41
C GLY A 301 -4.71 -0.35 -6.39
N ALA A 302 -4.63 -0.02 -5.10
CA ALA A 302 -4.84 -0.98 -4.01
C ALA A 302 -6.27 -1.54 -4.02
N GLY A 303 -7.26 -0.67 -4.19
CA GLY A 303 -8.67 -1.05 -4.34
C GLY A 303 -8.88 -1.97 -5.54
N LEU A 304 -8.38 -1.58 -6.72
CA LEU A 304 -8.47 -2.35 -7.96
C LEU A 304 -7.89 -3.75 -7.81
N LEU A 305 -6.66 -3.86 -7.26
CA LEU A 305 -5.99 -5.15 -7.08
C LEU A 305 -6.75 -6.05 -6.10
N ALA A 306 -7.21 -5.50 -4.97
CA ALA A 306 -8.08 -6.24 -4.04
C ALA A 306 -9.38 -6.68 -4.71
N GLY A 307 -9.96 -5.83 -5.57
CA GLY A 307 -11.17 -6.12 -6.34
C GLY A 307 -10.96 -7.26 -7.34
N TRP A 308 -9.92 -7.20 -8.18
CA TRP A 308 -9.59 -8.26 -9.14
C TRP A 308 -9.35 -9.61 -8.44
N ALA A 309 -8.63 -9.59 -7.33
CA ALA A 309 -8.30 -10.80 -6.57
C ALA A 309 -9.47 -11.39 -5.79
N THR A 310 -10.55 -10.62 -5.57
CA THR A 310 -11.79 -11.08 -4.88
C THR A 310 -12.98 -11.22 -5.83
N ALA A 311 -12.82 -10.90 -7.11
CA ALA A 311 -13.84 -11.03 -8.12
C ALA A 311 -14.24 -12.51 -8.31
N ARG A 312 -15.55 -12.77 -8.28
CA ARG A 312 -16.13 -14.05 -8.70
C ARG A 312 -16.12 -14.10 -10.22
N PRO A 313 -15.43 -15.06 -10.86
CA PRO A 313 -15.56 -15.26 -12.29
C PRO A 313 -17.03 -15.49 -12.62
N TRP A 314 -17.56 -14.83 -13.66
CA TRP A 314 -18.84 -15.28 -14.22
C TRP A 314 -18.60 -16.62 -14.89
N ALA A 315 -19.02 -17.69 -14.22
CA ALA A 315 -19.15 -18.98 -14.87
C ALA A 315 -20.09 -18.78 -16.07
N ARG A 316 -19.61 -19.10 -17.27
CA ARG A 316 -20.52 -19.45 -18.36
C ARG A 316 -21.15 -20.79 -17.97
N ASP A 317 -22.20 -20.73 -17.15
CA ASP A 317 -23.12 -21.86 -16.98
C ASP A 317 -23.91 -22.02 -18.28
N SER A 318 -23.32 -22.69 -19.28
CA SER A 318 -24.02 -23.30 -20.42
C SER A 318 -23.03 -23.84 -21.46
N ALA A 319 -22.36 -24.94 -21.15
CA ALA A 319 -21.82 -25.89 -22.14
C ALA A 319 -21.42 -27.18 -21.43
N ASP A 320 -22.38 -27.87 -20.82
CA ASP A 320 -22.27 -29.31 -20.61
C ASP A 320 -23.15 -29.96 -21.70
N PRO A 321 -22.61 -30.30 -22.89
CA PRO A 321 -23.28 -31.26 -23.75
C PRO A 321 -23.07 -32.61 -23.08
N ARG A 322 -24.03 -33.00 -22.21
CA ARG A 322 -24.10 -34.39 -21.76
C ARG A 322 -24.37 -35.25 -22.99
N LEU A 323 -23.34 -36.01 -23.35
CA LEU A 323 -23.39 -37.18 -24.22
C LEU A 323 -24.39 -38.20 -23.68
#